data_AF-A0A816EHJ3-F1
#
_entry.id   AF-A0A816EHJ3-F1
#
_cell.length_a   1.000
_cell.length_b   1.000
_cell.length_c   1.000
_cell.angle_alpha   90.00
_cell.angle_beta   90.00
_cell.angle_gamma   90.00
#
_symmetry.space_group_name_H-M   'P 1'
#
loop_
_entity.id
_entity.type
_entity.pdbx_description
1 polymer ?
#
loop_
_entity_poly.entity_id
_entity_poly.type
_entity_poly.pdbx_seq_one_letter_code
_entity_poly.pdbx_strand_id
1 'polypeptide(L)' 'TKILLIDEGTANVDYETDQIIQNVIATKFSDRTVLIIAHRLNTVRNCDQILVLDKGSVINFDKPMNVLKQYQ' A
#
# COMPACT_ATOMS: atom_id res chain seq x y z
N THR A 1 13.16 5.57 15.06
CA THR A 1 12.12 5.50 14.02
C THR A 1 11.34 4.21 14.18
N LYS A 2 10.00 4.24 14.13
CA LYS A 2 9.15 3.03 14.17
C LYS A 2 8.72 2.72 12.75
N ILE A 3 8.97 1.50 12.28
CA ILE A 3 8.61 1.03 10.94
C ILE A 3 7.65 -0.14 11.11
N LEU A 4 6.54 -0.12 10.37
CA LEU A 4 5.59 -1.23 10.27
C LEU A 4 5.68 -1.81 8.86
N LEU A 5 5.92 -3.11 8.76
CA LEU A 5 5.88 -3.86 7.49
C LEU A 5 4.63 -4.72 7.47
N ILE A 6 3.84 -4.62 6.40
CA ILE A 6 2.61 -5.40 6.20
C ILE A 6 2.71 -6.13 4.86
N ASP A 7 2.44 -7.43 4.88
CA ASP A 7 2.34 -8.25 3.68
C ASP A 7 0.86 -8.51 3.38
N GLU A 8 0.33 -7.93 2.30
CA GLU A 8 -1.08 -8.02 1.90
C GLU A 8 -1.39 -9.34 1.14
N GLY A 9 -0.78 -10.45 1.56
CA GLY A 9 -1.00 -11.79 1.01
C GLY A 9 -2.04 -12.64 1.77
N THR A 10 -2.51 -12.20 2.94
CA THR A 10 -3.46 -12.97 3.80
C THR A 10 -4.93 -12.76 3.39
N ALA A 11 -5.25 -12.96 2.12
CA ALA A 11 -6.56 -12.60 1.55
C ALA A 11 -7.61 -13.73 1.67
N ASN A 12 -8.39 -13.69 2.75
CA ASN A 12 -9.75 -14.25 2.84
C ASN A 12 -10.68 -13.26 3.58
N VAL A 13 -10.48 -11.97 3.32
CA VAL A 13 -11.12 -10.86 4.04
C VAL A 13 -12.09 -10.16 3.10
N ASP A 14 -13.34 -10.01 3.56
CA ASP A 14 -14.40 -9.31 2.83
C ASP A 14 -14.12 -7.80 2.71
N TYR A 15 -14.91 -7.12 1.86
CA TYR A 15 -14.74 -5.71 1.56
C TYR A 15 -14.90 -4.78 2.77
N GLU A 16 -15.83 -5.11 3.69
CA GLU A 16 -16.09 -4.29 4.86
C GLU A 16 -14.91 -4.35 5.84
N THR A 17 -14.42 -5.56 6.09
CA THR A 17 -13.27 -5.80 6.96
C THR A 17 -12.00 -5.18 6.37
N ASP A 18 -11.83 -5.20 5.06
CA ASP A 18 -10.77 -4.48 4.35
C ASP A 18 -10.78 -2.97 4.63
N GLN A 19 -11.95 -2.33 4.52
CA GLN A 19 -12.06 -0.90 4.80
C GLN A 19 -11.68 -0.58 6.25
N ILE A 20 -12.09 -1.43 7.19
CA ILE A 20 -11.73 -1.29 8.61
C ILE A 20 -10.21 -1.38 8.77
N ILE A 21 -9.56 -2.38 8.17
CA ILE A 21 -8.10 -2.56 8.24
C ILE A 21 -7.39 -1.32 7.69
N GLN A 22 -7.82 -0.81 6.52
CA GLN A 22 -7.23 0.38 5.92
C GLN A 22 -7.39 1.62 6.82
N ASN A 23 -8.57 1.82 7.40
CA ASN A 23 -8.82 2.92 8.33
C ASN A 23 -7.97 2.82 9.60
N VAL A 24 -7.81 1.62 10.14
CA VAL A 24 -6.94 1.38 11.30
C VAL A 24 -5.49 1.70 10.94
N ILE A 25 -5.01 1.27 9.77
CA ILE A 25 -3.64 1.54 9.33
C ILE A 25 -3.41 3.05 9.20
N ALA A 26 -4.30 3.75 8.50
CA ALA A 26 -4.20 5.18 8.27
C ALA A 26 -4.26 6.01 9.57
N THR A 27 -5.09 5.60 10.54
CA THR A 27 -5.29 6.39 11.77
C THR A 27 -4.31 6.03 12.88
N LYS A 28 -4.13 4.74 13.18
CA LYS A 28 -3.32 4.25 14.32
C LYS A 28 -1.83 4.29 14.09
N PHE A 29 -1.39 4.34 12.83
CA PHE A 29 0.03 4.37 12.47
C PHE A 29 0.43 5.64 11.73
N SER A 30 -0.38 6.71 11.83
CA SER A 30 -0.07 8.02 11.26
C SER A 30 1.24 8.64 11.77
N ASP A 31 1.74 8.21 12.94
CA ASP A 31 3.02 8.62 13.52
C ASP A 31 4.21 7.73 13.10
N ARG A 32 4.01 6.79 12.16
CA ARG A 32 5.01 5.76 11.80
C ARG A 32 5.18 5.67 10.29
N THR A 33 6.33 5.16 9.87
CA THR A 33 6.53 4.73 8.49
C THR A 33 5.88 3.36 8.30
N VAL A 34 4.95 3.25 7.34
CA VAL A 34 4.30 1.99 6.99
C VAL A 34 4.74 1.57 5.60
N LEU A 35 5.29 0.36 5.48
CA LEU A 35 5.63 -0.28 4.22
C LEU A 35 4.66 -1.43 4.00
N ILE A 36 3.92 -1.41 2.89
CA ILE A 36 2.93 -2.43 2.56
C ILE A 36 3.28 -3.06 1.23
N ILE A 37 3.34 -4.39 1.18
CA ILE A 37 3.35 -5.14 -0.08
C ILE A 37 1.91 -5.19 -0.55
N ALA A 38 1.54 -4.27 -1.45
CA ALA A 38 0.14 -4.09 -1.84
C ALA A 38 -0.27 -5.02 -2.97
N HIS A 39 -1.35 -5.78 -2.77
CA HIS A 39 -1.99 -6.62 -3.79
C HIS A 39 -3.39 -6.07 -4.17
N ARG A 40 -3.97 -5.18 -3.36
CA ARG A 40 -5.28 -4.58 -3.63
C ARG A 40 -5.15 -3.13 -4.12
N LEU A 41 -5.93 -2.78 -5.14
CA LEU A 41 -5.90 -1.45 -5.75
C LEU A 41 -6.31 -0.33 -4.76
N ASN A 42 -7.15 -0.63 -3.77
CA ASN A 42 -7.55 0.34 -2.76
C ASN A 42 -6.38 0.74 -1.85
N THR A 43 -5.57 -0.24 -1.42
CA THR A 43 -4.33 -0.03 -0.66
C THR A 43 -3.38 0.85 -1.43
N VAL A 44 -3.15 0.52 -2.71
CA VAL A 44 -2.29 1.28 -3.63
C VAL A 44 -2.71 2.76 -3.73
N ARG A 45 -4.01 3.04 -3.76
CA ARG A 45 -4.54 4.42 -3.87
C ARG A 45 -4.35 5.26 -2.61
N ASN A 46 -4.31 4.63 -1.43
CA ASN A 46 -4.27 5.32 -0.15
C ASN A 46 -2.84 5.52 0.39
N CYS A 47 -1.81 5.00 -0.30
CA CYS A 47 -0.41 5.20 0.07
C CYS A 47 0.09 6.60 -0.31
N ASP A 48 1.08 7.12 0.43
CA ASP A 48 1.75 8.38 0.09
C ASP A 48 2.61 8.27 -1.17
N GLN A 49 3.27 7.11 -1.34
CA GLN A 49 4.14 6.77 -2.47
C GLN A 49 4.00 5.29 -2.83
N ILE A 50 4.26 4.93 -4.08
CA ILE A 50 4.31 3.56 -4.59
C ILE A 50 5.69 3.29 -5.15
N LEU A 51 6.28 2.17 -4.73
CA LEU A 51 7.49 1.60 -5.31
C LEU A 51 7.09 0.40 -6.19
N VAL A 52 7.35 0.49 -7.49
CA VAL A 52 7.13 -0.63 -8.40
C VAL A 52 8.45 -1.36 -8.65
N LEU A 53 8.43 -2.66 -8.42
CA LEU A 53 9.56 -3.55 -8.64
C LEU A 53 9.27 -4.45 -9.85
N ASP A 54 10.25 -4.58 -10.74
CA ASP A 54 10.26 -5.61 -11.78
C ASP A 54 11.63 -6.28 -11.81
N LYS A 55 11.64 -7.63 -11.83
CA LYS A 55 12.86 -8.47 -11.87
C LYS A 55 13.94 -8.05 -10.86
N GLY A 56 13.52 -7.69 -9.64
CA GLY A 56 14.44 -7.30 -8.56
C GLY A 56 15.01 -5.88 -8.69
N SER A 57 14.52 -5.07 -9.62
CA SER A 57 14.91 -3.67 -9.81
C SER A 57 13.74 -2.72 -9.59
N VAL A 58 14.01 -1.53 -9.04
CA VAL A 58 13.02 -0.46 -8.94
C VAL A 58 12.84 0.15 -10.33
N ILE A 59 11.64 0.00 -10.89
CA ILE A 59 11.30 0.58 -12.20
C ILE A 59 10.52 1.88 -12.06
N ASN A 60 9.88 2.13 -10.91
CA ASN A 60 9.17 3.36 -10.62
C ASN A 60 9.09 3.62 -9.11
N PHE A 61 9.13 4.90 -8.73
CA PHE A 61 8.89 5.35 -7.36
C PHE A 61 8.26 6.75 -7.36
N ASP A 62 6.94 6.83 -7.19
CA ASP A 62 6.22 8.10 -7.28
C ASP A 62 4.87 8.03 -6.52
N LYS A 63 4.15 9.15 -6.45
CA LYS A 63 2.80 9.25 -5.90
C LYS A 63 1.82 8.35 -6.67
N PRO A 64 0.75 7.84 -6.02
CA PRO A 64 -0.19 6.93 -6.64
C PRO A 64 -0.75 7.37 -7.98
N MET A 65 -1.12 8.64 -8.10
CA MET A 65 -1.72 9.17 -9.32
C MET A 65 -0.77 9.13 -10.53
N ASN A 66 0.54 9.25 -10.32
CA ASN A 66 1.51 9.22 -11.41
C ASN A 66 1.80 7.79 -11.85
N VAL A 67 1.94 6.88 -10.88
CA VAL A 67 2.14 5.46 -11.15
C VAL A 67 0.92 4.87 -11.85
N LEU A 68 -0.29 5.06 -11.30
CA LEU A 68 -1.51 4.46 -11.85
C LEU A 68 -1.83 4.90 -13.29
N LYS A 69 -1.45 6.12 -13.71
CA LYS A 69 -1.62 6.57 -15.11
C LYS A 69 -0.81 5.76 -16.12
N GLN A 70 0.30 5.15 -15.70
CA GLN A 70 1.15 4.34 -16.58
C GLN A 70 0.69 2.89 -16.72
N TYR A 71 -0.25 2.44 -15.89
CA TYR A 71 -0.74 1.06 -15.85
C TYR A 71 -2.27 0.96 -16.07
N GLN A 72 -2.91 2.03 -16.55
CA GLN A 72 -4.29 2.05 -17.08
C GLN A 72 -4.27 1.94 -18.60
#